data_AF-A0A4U6S9K7-F1
#
_entry.id   AF-A0A4U6S9K7-F1
#
_cell.length_a   1.000
_cell.length_b   1.000
_cell.length_c   1.000
_cell.angle_alpha   90.00
_cell.angle_beta   90.00
_cell.angle_gamma   90.00
#
_symmetry.space_group_name_H-M   'P 1'
#
loop_
_entity.id
_entity.type
_entity.pdbx_description
1 polymer ?
#
loop_
_entity_poly.entity_id
_entity_poly.type
_entity_poly.pdbx_seq_one_letter_code
_entity_poly.pdbx_strand_id
1 'polypeptide(L)'
;MKLFGSSLYGQALRAVGVGAALMLSASVVHAQTSGPFAGFAGSWTGTGTVALSNGTTERIRCKADYKVAPSGMSLKQSLHCASDSYKFDLSSDVTSQGDRISGNWSEASRNIFGNLQGTAGGGRIDVFVEASGFAANLNLQTNGSKQVVQIDSKGEIRGVSITMTKS
;
A
#
# COMPACT_ATOMS: atom_id res chain seq x y z
N MET A 1 -71.51 -61.23 -10.41
CA MET A 1 -70.96 -62.59 -10.30
C MET A 1 -69.82 -62.72 -11.30
N LYS A 2 -68.61 -63.07 -10.82
CA LYS A 2 -67.39 -63.61 -11.48
C LYS A 2 -67.23 -63.34 -12.99
N LEU A 3 -66.12 -62.76 -13.43
CA LEU A 3 -64.90 -63.55 -13.69
C LEU A 3 -63.62 -62.71 -13.61
N PHE A 4 -62.61 -63.34 -13.00
CA PHE A 4 -61.22 -62.96 -12.93
C PHE A 4 -60.55 -63.08 -14.31
N GLY A 5 -59.55 -62.22 -14.57
CA GLY A 5 -58.68 -62.31 -15.74
C GLY A 5 -57.43 -61.47 -15.54
N SER A 6 -56.54 -61.92 -14.67
CA SER A 6 -55.21 -61.36 -14.46
C SER A 6 -54.23 -61.88 -15.51
N SER A 7 -53.63 -61.01 -16.31
CA SER A 7 -52.38 -61.29 -17.03
C SER A 7 -51.27 -60.41 -16.47
N LEU A 8 -50.30 -61.08 -15.85
CA LEU A 8 -49.01 -60.54 -15.48
C LEU A 8 -48.12 -60.60 -16.73
N TYR A 9 -47.65 -59.45 -17.20
CA TYR A 9 -46.44 -59.39 -18.02
C TYR A 9 -45.47 -58.45 -17.32
N GLY A 10 -44.36 -59.04 -16.88
CA GLY A 10 -43.33 -58.37 -16.12
C GLY A 10 -42.29 -57.67 -16.99
N GLN A 11 -41.35 -57.06 -16.24
CA GLN A 11 -40.08 -56.46 -16.64
C GLN A 11 -40.19 -55.03 -17.19
N ALA A 12 -39.48 -54.01 -16.69
CA ALA A 12 -38.40 -53.96 -15.74
C ALA A 12 -38.32 -52.56 -15.09
N LEU A 13 -37.87 -52.51 -13.84
CA LEU A 13 -37.39 -51.32 -13.17
C LEU A 13 -36.19 -50.74 -13.94
N ARG A 14 -36.29 -49.48 -14.37
CA ARG A 14 -35.14 -48.59 -14.61
C ARG A 14 -35.47 -47.25 -13.94
N ALA A 15 -35.22 -47.20 -12.63
CA ALA A 15 -34.98 -45.94 -11.95
C ALA A 15 -33.64 -45.40 -12.42
N VAL A 16 -33.61 -44.22 -13.04
CA VAL A 16 -32.43 -43.33 -13.02
C VAL A 16 -32.96 -41.90 -13.01
N GLY A 17 -32.93 -41.28 -11.84
CA GLY A 17 -33.11 -39.85 -11.72
C GLY A 17 -31.94 -39.13 -12.40
N VAL A 18 -32.25 -38.06 -13.12
CA VAL A 18 -31.24 -37.09 -13.54
C VAL A 18 -31.56 -35.81 -12.79
N GLY A 19 -30.85 -35.62 -11.68
CA GLY A 19 -30.90 -34.40 -10.89
C GLY A 19 -30.40 -33.22 -11.73
N ALA A 20 -31.13 -32.12 -11.67
CA ALA A 20 -30.66 -30.84 -12.20
C ALA A 20 -29.41 -30.42 -11.40
N ALA A 21 -28.22 -30.58 -12.00
CA ALA A 21 -26.99 -30.06 -11.44
C ALA A 21 -27.00 -28.53 -11.60
N LEU A 22 -27.39 -27.84 -10.52
CA LEU A 22 -27.13 -26.42 -10.34
C LEU A 22 -25.62 -26.22 -10.31
N MET A 23 -25.04 -25.83 -11.45
CA MET A 23 -23.66 -25.38 -11.54
C MET A 23 -23.55 -24.05 -10.79
N LEU A 24 -23.23 -24.11 -9.50
CA LEU A 24 -22.81 -22.94 -8.75
C LEU A 24 -21.48 -22.46 -9.34
N SER A 25 -21.56 -21.43 -10.18
CA SER A 25 -20.42 -20.62 -10.57
C SER A 25 -19.86 -19.96 -9.32
N ALA A 26 -18.92 -20.63 -8.65
CA ALA A 26 -18.13 -20.02 -7.58
C ALA A 26 -17.26 -18.94 -8.23
N SER A 27 -17.72 -17.69 -8.20
CA SER A 27 -16.87 -16.54 -8.40
C SER A 27 -15.82 -16.60 -7.29
N VAL A 28 -14.61 -17.04 -7.65
CA VAL A 28 -13.44 -16.94 -6.78
C VAL A 28 -13.17 -15.46 -6.62
N VAL A 29 -13.79 -14.85 -5.61
CA VAL A 29 -13.41 -13.52 -5.13
C VAL A 29 -12.00 -13.71 -4.59
N HIS A 30 -11.00 -13.43 -5.42
CA HIS A 30 -9.67 -13.16 -4.94
C HIS A 30 -9.81 -11.90 -4.11
N ALA A 31 -10.01 -12.06 -2.79
CA ALA A 31 -9.62 -11.04 -1.85
C ALA A 31 -8.14 -10.80 -2.17
N GLN A 32 -7.86 -9.76 -2.94
CA GLN A 32 -6.51 -9.25 -3.07
C GLN A 32 -6.16 -8.91 -1.64
N THR A 33 -5.43 -9.79 -0.95
CA THR A 33 -4.81 -9.46 0.33
C THR A 33 -3.95 -8.26 -0.02
N SER A 34 -4.50 -7.10 0.27
CA SER A 34 -3.94 -5.85 -0.17
C SER A 34 -2.60 -5.78 0.54
N GLY A 35 -1.51 -5.87 -0.22
CA GLY A 35 -0.17 -5.96 0.35
C GLY A 35 0.11 -4.81 1.32
N PRO A 36 1.20 -4.87 2.10
CA PRO A 36 1.51 -3.85 3.10
C PRO A 36 1.52 -2.41 2.55
N PHE A 37 1.77 -2.25 1.25
CA PHE A 37 1.77 -0.97 0.52
C PHE A 37 0.48 -0.65 -0.23
N ALA A 38 -0.62 -1.34 0.06
CA ALA A 38 -1.91 -1.09 -0.54
C ALA A 38 -2.36 0.36 -0.30
N GLY A 39 -2.94 0.97 -1.34
CA GLY A 39 -3.37 2.36 -1.32
C GLY A 39 -2.31 3.36 -1.77
N PHE A 40 -1.01 3.05 -1.66
CA PHE A 40 0.07 4.00 -1.97
C PHE A 40 0.33 4.18 -3.48
N ALA A 41 0.21 3.11 -4.28
CA ALA A 41 0.61 3.12 -5.70
C ALA A 41 0.02 4.29 -6.49
N GLY A 42 0.84 4.93 -7.33
CA GLY A 42 0.46 6.05 -8.19
C GLY A 42 1.14 7.37 -7.78
N SER A 43 0.71 8.45 -8.43
CA SER A 43 1.29 9.78 -8.24
C SER A 43 0.44 10.64 -7.30
N TRP A 44 1.12 11.45 -6.49
CA TRP A 44 0.53 12.28 -5.46
C TRP A 44 1.11 13.67 -5.51
N THR A 45 0.28 14.67 -5.23
CA THR A 45 0.72 16.06 -5.15
C THR A 45 0.11 16.72 -3.92
N GLY A 46 0.84 17.64 -3.30
CA GLY A 46 0.36 18.25 -2.07
C GLY A 46 1.19 19.42 -1.60
N THR A 47 0.74 19.98 -0.47
CA THR A 47 1.41 21.09 0.20
C THR A 47 1.40 20.87 1.70
N GLY A 48 2.27 21.61 2.39
CA GLY A 48 2.50 21.43 3.81
C GLY A 48 3.40 22.49 4.39
N THR A 49 4.04 22.15 5.50
CA THR A 49 5.05 22.98 6.15
C THR A 49 6.33 22.19 6.42
N VAL A 50 7.47 22.88 6.40
CA VAL A 50 8.76 22.40 6.86
C VAL A 50 9.28 23.33 7.95
N ALA A 51 9.63 22.76 9.10
CA ALA A 51 10.31 23.45 10.19
C ALA A 51 11.81 23.18 10.11
N LEU A 52 12.61 24.24 10.17
CA LEU A 52 14.06 24.20 10.03
C LEU A 52 14.77 24.40 11.37
N SER A 53 16.03 24.01 11.45
CA SER A 53 16.85 24.07 12.66
C SER A 53 17.12 25.49 13.17
N ASN A 54 17.00 26.49 12.30
CA ASN A 54 17.10 27.92 12.64
C ASN A 54 15.80 28.47 13.27
N GLY A 55 14.77 27.64 13.44
CA GLY A 55 13.48 28.01 14.02
C GLY A 55 12.46 28.55 13.02
N THR A 56 12.80 28.69 11.73
CA THR A 56 11.83 29.10 10.72
C THR A 56 10.90 27.95 10.35
N THR A 57 9.68 28.30 9.93
CA THR A 57 8.73 27.37 9.32
C THR A 57 8.30 27.94 7.98
N GLU A 58 8.43 27.13 6.94
CA GLU A 58 8.14 27.52 5.57
C GLU A 58 7.06 26.65 4.98
N ARG A 59 6.32 27.20 4.01
CA ARG A 59 5.39 26.40 3.22
C ARG A 59 6.17 25.58 2.20
N ILE A 60 5.81 24.30 2.07
CA ILE A 60 6.47 23.37 1.16
C ILE A 60 5.45 22.76 0.20
N ARG A 61 5.88 22.51 -1.04
CA ARG A 61 5.11 21.79 -2.05
C ARG A 61 5.81 20.48 -2.37
N CYS A 62 5.05 19.40 -2.50
CA CYS A 62 5.61 18.09 -2.75
C CYS A 62 4.89 17.35 -3.87
N LYS A 63 5.66 16.53 -4.58
CA LYS A 63 5.18 15.53 -5.55
C LYS A 63 5.80 14.19 -5.22
N ALA A 64 5.00 13.14 -5.16
CA ALA A 64 5.46 11.78 -4.93
C ALA A 64 4.99 10.84 -6.03
N ASP A 65 5.80 9.83 -6.33
CA ASP A 65 5.42 8.69 -7.16
C ASP A 65 5.74 7.40 -6.42
N TYR A 66 4.77 6.50 -6.34
CA TYR A 66 4.90 5.21 -5.68
C TYR A 66 4.67 4.08 -6.68
N LYS A 67 5.68 3.23 -6.84
CA LYS A 67 5.62 2.03 -7.68
C LYS A 67 5.63 0.80 -6.79
N VAL A 68 4.45 0.19 -6.63
CA VAL A 68 4.28 -1.07 -5.90
C VAL A 68 4.48 -2.22 -6.88
N ALA A 69 5.34 -3.18 -6.52
CA ALA A 69 5.58 -4.36 -7.35
C ALA A 69 4.31 -5.21 -7.50
N PRO A 70 4.15 -6.02 -8.57
CA PRO A 70 2.98 -6.88 -8.75
C PRO A 70 2.72 -7.84 -7.58
N SER A 71 3.76 -8.24 -6.85
CA SER A 71 3.65 -9.06 -5.65
C SER A 71 3.02 -8.32 -4.44
N GLY A 72 2.96 -6.99 -4.48
CA GLY A 72 2.56 -6.15 -3.34
C GLY A 72 3.60 -6.04 -2.22
N MET A 73 4.74 -6.72 -2.35
CA MET A 73 5.75 -6.87 -1.29
C MET A 73 6.95 -5.92 -1.42
N SER A 74 6.96 -5.07 -2.43
CA SER A 74 8.02 -4.07 -2.63
C SER A 74 7.44 -2.75 -3.11
N LEU A 75 8.05 -1.66 -2.65
CA LEU A 75 7.66 -0.30 -2.98
C LEU A 75 8.90 0.52 -3.34
N LYS A 76 8.89 1.11 -4.53
CA LYS A 76 9.81 2.17 -4.92
C LYS A 76 9.11 3.52 -4.82
N GLN A 77 9.79 4.51 -4.28
CA GLN A 77 9.25 5.86 -4.12
C GLN A 77 10.22 6.90 -4.67
N SER A 78 9.70 7.94 -5.32
CA SER A 78 10.36 9.24 -5.48
C SER A 78 9.52 10.34 -4.85
N LEU A 79 10.16 11.30 -4.18
CA LEU A 79 9.53 12.40 -3.48
C LEU A 79 10.36 13.66 -3.73
N HIS A 80 9.73 14.65 -4.33
CA HIS A 80 10.33 15.93 -4.66
C HIS A 80 9.61 17.00 -3.87
N CYS A 81 10.33 17.69 -2.99
CA CYS A 81 9.76 18.73 -2.14
C CYS A 81 10.57 20.04 -2.23
N ALA A 82 9.88 21.17 -2.29
CA ALA A 82 10.49 22.50 -2.36
C ALA A 82 9.70 23.54 -1.55
N SER A 83 10.40 24.27 -0.70
CA SER A 83 9.98 25.49 -0.01
C SER A 83 10.70 26.70 -0.60
N ASP A 84 10.65 27.85 0.08
CA ASP A 84 11.30 29.07 -0.39
C ASP A 84 12.83 29.00 -0.22
N SER A 85 13.32 28.42 0.87
CA SER A 85 14.76 28.31 1.15
C SER A 85 15.31 26.88 1.08
N TYR A 86 14.44 25.86 1.02
CA TYR A 86 14.85 24.47 1.16
C TYR A 86 14.25 23.56 0.09
N LYS A 87 15.02 22.56 -0.34
CA LYS A 87 14.55 21.50 -1.23
C LYS A 87 15.17 20.17 -0.85
N PHE A 88 14.44 19.09 -1.12
CA PHE A 88 14.99 17.75 -1.01
C PHE A 88 14.32 16.81 -2.01
N ASP A 89 15.13 15.91 -2.55
CA ASP A 89 14.73 14.93 -3.55
C ASP A 89 15.04 13.52 -3.02
N LEU A 90 14.03 12.87 -2.44
CA LEU A 90 14.16 11.58 -1.78
C LEU A 90 13.77 10.45 -2.73
N SER A 91 14.57 9.38 -2.76
CA SER A 91 14.22 8.12 -3.40
C SER A 91 14.36 6.98 -2.41
N SER A 92 13.47 5.98 -2.48
CA SER A 92 13.58 4.78 -1.64
C SER A 92 13.21 3.51 -2.38
N ASP A 93 13.80 2.40 -1.95
CA ASP A 93 13.48 1.04 -2.38
C ASP A 93 13.26 0.18 -1.13
N VAL A 94 12.03 -0.30 -0.95
CA VAL A 94 11.56 -0.92 0.29
C VAL A 94 10.97 -2.28 0.00
N THR A 95 11.32 -3.26 0.82
CA THR A 95 10.75 -4.62 0.76
C THR A 95 10.05 -4.93 2.08
N SER A 96 9.01 -5.77 2.00
CA SER A 96 8.26 -6.20 3.17
C SER A 96 8.41 -7.70 3.43
N GLN A 97 8.39 -8.07 4.71
CA GLN A 97 8.24 -9.42 5.22
C GLN A 97 7.11 -9.41 6.26
N GLY A 98 5.90 -9.76 5.82
CA GLY A 98 4.67 -9.51 6.58
C GLY A 98 4.44 -8.00 6.69
N ASP A 99 4.30 -7.52 7.93
CA ASP A 99 4.13 -6.08 8.24
C ASP A 99 5.45 -5.37 8.49
N ARG A 100 6.57 -6.10 8.60
CA ARG A 100 7.91 -5.49 8.80
C ARG A 100 8.52 -5.13 7.47
N ILE A 101 9.03 -3.91 7.37
CA ILE A 101 9.68 -3.43 6.15
C ILE A 101 11.11 -3.00 6.42
N SER A 102 11.94 -3.13 5.39
CA SER A 102 13.32 -2.68 5.38
C SER A 102 13.72 -2.26 3.97
N GLY A 103 14.68 -1.35 3.87
CA GLY A 103 15.14 -0.89 2.57
C GLY A 103 16.24 0.14 2.64
N ASN A 104 16.42 0.81 1.51
CA ASN A 104 17.37 1.89 1.34
C ASN A 104 16.66 3.16 0.93
N TRP A 105 17.26 4.28 1.29
CA TRP A 105 16.84 5.59 0.83
C TRP A 105 18.04 6.44 0.46
N SER A 106 17.81 7.41 -0.41
CA SER A 106 18.78 8.45 -0.77
C SER A 106 18.09 9.79 -0.91
N GLU A 107 18.86 10.85 -0.70
CA GLU A 107 18.49 12.24 -0.93
C GLU A 107 19.56 12.88 -1.83
N ALA A 108 19.13 13.33 -3.01
CA ALA A 108 20.06 13.69 -4.08
C ALA A 108 20.76 15.04 -3.86
N SER A 109 20.09 16.02 -3.25
CA SER A 109 20.64 17.39 -3.14
C SER A 109 21.86 17.49 -2.21
N ARG A 110 21.94 16.61 -1.21
CA ARG A 110 23.05 16.54 -0.24
C ARG A 110 23.86 15.25 -0.35
N ASN A 111 23.55 14.39 -1.33
CA ASN A 111 24.20 13.10 -1.53
C ASN A 111 24.21 12.24 -0.23
N ILE A 112 23.07 12.23 0.47
CA ILE A 112 22.89 11.46 1.69
C ILE A 112 22.15 10.19 1.33
N PHE A 113 22.55 9.06 1.90
CA PHE A 113 21.88 7.79 1.70
C PHE A 113 22.07 6.90 2.91
N GLY A 114 21.19 5.94 3.06
CA GLY A 114 21.29 4.97 4.14
C GLY A 114 20.17 3.97 4.11
N ASN A 115 19.74 3.57 5.30
CA ASN A 115 18.84 2.45 5.51
C ASN A 115 17.55 2.94 6.17
N LEU A 116 16.49 2.18 5.96
CA LEU A 116 15.22 2.38 6.62
C LEU A 116 14.68 1.05 7.11
N GLN A 117 13.97 1.11 8.22
CA GLN A 117 13.31 -0.05 8.82
C GLN A 117 12.05 0.39 9.58
N GLY A 118 11.06 -0.48 9.64
CA GLY A 118 9.84 -0.21 10.38
C GLY A 118 8.70 -1.13 9.97
N THR A 119 7.50 -0.57 9.85
CA THR A 119 6.29 -1.32 9.53
C THR A 119 5.44 -0.69 8.45
N ALA A 120 4.74 -1.51 7.69
CA ALA A 120 3.71 -1.09 6.74
C ALA A 120 2.48 -2.00 6.81
N GLY A 121 1.30 -1.40 6.69
CA GLY A 121 0.03 -2.13 6.66
C GLY A 121 -1.14 -1.20 6.91
N GLY A 122 -2.33 -1.59 6.42
CA GLY A 122 -3.57 -0.84 6.68
C GLY A 122 -3.53 0.63 6.20
N GLY A 123 -2.80 0.91 5.12
CA GLY A 123 -2.62 2.26 4.59
C GLY A 123 -1.66 3.14 5.40
N ARG A 124 -0.92 2.58 6.36
CA ARG A 124 0.08 3.27 7.19
C ARG A 124 1.48 2.72 6.92
N ILE A 125 2.47 3.61 6.96
CA ILE A 125 3.90 3.27 6.99
C ILE A 125 4.52 4.05 8.14
N ASP A 126 5.22 3.36 9.02
CA ASP A 126 5.99 3.94 10.12
C ASP A 126 7.42 3.44 10.02
N VAL A 127 8.36 4.33 9.76
CA VAL A 127 9.77 3.95 9.57
C VAL A 127 10.71 4.87 10.32
N PHE A 128 11.79 4.27 10.79
CA PHE A 128 12.99 4.97 11.18
C PHE A 128 13.97 4.93 10.00
N VAL A 129 14.52 6.08 9.64
CA VAL A 129 15.56 6.21 8.63
C VAL A 129 16.85 6.66 9.29
N GLU A 130 17.96 6.11 8.81
CA GLU A 130 19.30 6.46 9.27
C GLU A 130 20.27 6.58 8.10
N ALA A 131 21.22 7.50 8.25
CA ALA A 131 22.39 7.69 7.42
C ALA A 131 23.51 8.27 8.30
N SER A 132 24.73 8.39 7.76
CA SER A 132 25.83 9.02 8.50
C SER A 132 25.45 10.45 8.91
N GLY A 133 25.36 10.70 10.22
CA GLY A 133 25.00 12.02 10.77
C GLY A 133 23.54 12.44 10.61
N PHE A 134 22.64 11.55 10.17
CA PHE A 134 21.22 11.87 10.00
C PHE A 134 20.33 10.71 10.46
N ALA A 135 19.27 11.05 11.20
CA ALA A 135 18.24 10.11 11.60
C ALA A 135 16.89 10.82 11.69
N ALA A 136 15.83 10.14 11.26
CA ALA A 136 14.47 10.68 11.33
C ALA A 136 13.43 9.56 11.52
N ASN A 137 12.29 9.93 12.08
CA ASN A 137 11.08 9.12 12.02
C ASN A 137 10.20 9.64 10.89
N LEU A 138 9.64 8.74 10.10
CA LEU A 138 8.67 9.06 9.06
C LEU A 138 7.38 8.30 9.32
N ASN A 139 6.26 9.02 9.28
CA ASN A 139 4.94 8.44 9.27
C ASN A 139 4.22 8.84 7.98
N LEU A 140 3.68 7.85 7.28
CA LEU A 140 2.80 8.06 6.15
C LEU A 140 1.46 7.39 6.43
N GLN A 141 0.37 8.08 6.15
CA GLN A 141 -0.97 7.52 6.25
C GLN A 141 -1.78 7.87 5.02
N THR A 142 -2.42 6.88 4.43
CA THR A 142 -3.35 7.02 3.31
C THR A 142 -4.78 6.75 3.78
N ASN A 143 -5.72 7.52 3.22
CA ASN A 143 -7.15 7.31 3.35
C ASN A 143 -7.79 7.63 1.99
N GLY A 144 -8.07 6.58 1.21
CA GLY A 144 -8.55 6.72 -0.16
C GLY A 144 -7.55 7.49 -1.03
N SER A 145 -7.97 8.63 -1.57
CA SER A 145 -7.14 9.52 -2.39
C SER A 145 -6.39 10.60 -1.59
N LYS A 146 -6.45 10.57 -0.25
CA LYS A 146 -5.73 11.51 0.62
C LYS A 146 -4.56 10.82 1.31
N GLN A 147 -3.43 11.50 1.40
CA GLN A 147 -2.24 11.05 2.10
C GLN A 147 -1.73 12.14 3.03
N VAL A 148 -1.27 11.76 4.22
CA VAL A 148 -0.51 12.63 5.12
C VAL A 148 0.89 12.06 5.27
N VAL A 149 1.90 12.91 5.15
CA VAL A 149 3.31 12.57 5.36
C VAL A 149 3.83 13.44 6.49
N GLN A 150 4.40 12.80 7.51
CA GLN A 150 5.08 13.46 8.61
C GLN A 150 6.53 12.97 8.70
N ILE A 151 7.44 13.89 8.96
CA ILE A 151 8.86 13.61 9.15
C ILE A 151 9.31 14.37 10.39
N ASP A 152 9.97 13.68 11.32
CA ASP A 152 10.52 14.28 12.53
C ASP A 152 11.99 13.93 12.65
N SER A 153 12.85 14.93 12.79
CA SER A 153 14.30 14.72 12.87
C SER A 153 14.97 15.73 13.80
N LYS A 154 16.22 15.44 14.18
CA LYS A 154 17.07 16.37 14.96
C LYS A 154 18.07 17.14 14.10
N GLY A 155 18.04 16.93 12.78
CA GLY A 155 18.94 17.57 11.81
C GLY A 155 18.51 18.98 11.43
N GLU A 156 18.89 19.39 10.21
CA GLU A 156 18.51 20.65 9.60
C GLU A 156 16.98 20.76 9.42
N ILE A 157 16.35 19.69 8.92
CA ILE A 157 14.90 19.55 8.91
C ILE A 157 14.47 19.08 10.30
N ARG A 158 13.67 19.87 11.02
CA ARG A 158 13.15 19.49 12.34
C ARG A 158 11.82 18.76 12.24
N GLY A 159 10.96 19.24 11.37
CA GLY A 159 9.63 18.68 11.18
C GLY A 159 9.12 18.93 9.77
N VAL A 160 8.39 17.99 9.20
CA VAL A 160 7.64 18.16 7.96
C VAL A 160 6.24 17.63 8.18
N SER A 161 5.23 18.36 7.71
CA SER A 161 3.85 17.89 7.67
C SER A 161 3.25 18.26 6.32
N ILE A 162 2.88 17.26 5.53
CA ILE A 162 2.34 17.45 4.17
C ILE A 162 1.02 16.71 4.07
N THR A 163 0.03 17.35 3.46
CA THR A 163 -1.17 16.68 2.96
C THR A 163 -1.12 16.61 1.44
N MET A 164 -1.26 15.41 0.90
CA MET A 164 -1.24 15.13 -0.52
C MET A 164 -2.55 14.51 -0.97
N THR A 165 -2.87 14.71 -2.24
CA THR A 165 -3.97 14.08 -2.94
C THR A 165 -3.44 13.30 -4.13
N LYS A 166 -4.06 12.16 -4.40
CA LYS A 166 -3.77 11.37 -5.59
C LYS A 166 -4.13 12.17 -6.84
N SER A 167 -3.22 12.20 -7.81
CA SER A 167 -3.39 12.91 -9.08
C SER A 167 -4.06 12.03 -10.13
#